data_AF-A0A0N0TL14-F1
#
_entry.id   AF-A0A0N0TL14-F1
#
_cell.length_a   1.000
_cell.length_b   1.000
_cell.length_c   1.000
_cell.angle_alpha   90.00
_cell.angle_beta   90.00
_cell.angle_gamma   90.00
#
_symmetry.space_group_name_H-M   'P 1'
#
loop_
_entity.id
_entity.type
_entity.pdbx_description
1 polymer ?
#
loop_
_entity_poly.entity_id
_entity_poly.type
_entity_poly.pdbx_seq_one_letter_code
_entity_poly.pdbx_strand_id
1 'polypeptide(L)'
;MNSAHRYLSELADQVSDWDVALIRQAVLVFARLNDGRVSANDFRDYLPPTSQGAVGLVIRQLPCKKHGQLIRKARAVPGGWSITEPSTAESTHGKPIQVWELTPAGWDAARQLMGDKAVA
;
A
#
# COMPACT_ATOMS: atom_id res chain seq x y z
N MET A 1 8.57 29.20 -15.46
CA MET A 1 7.74 28.15 -14.84
C MET A 1 6.59 28.84 -14.11
N ASN A 2 5.32 28.54 -14.41
CA ASN A 2 4.20 29.18 -13.70
C ASN A 2 4.09 28.64 -12.25
N SER A 3 3.30 29.31 -11.40
CA SER A 3 3.14 28.94 -9.98
C SER A 3 2.65 27.50 -9.79
N ALA A 4 1.77 27.02 -10.67
CA ALA A 4 1.26 25.64 -10.62
C ALA A 4 2.35 24.59 -10.91
N HIS A 5 3.20 24.81 -11.92
CA HIS A 5 4.31 23.91 -12.24
C HIS A 5 5.33 23.85 -11.09
N ARG A 6 5.65 24.99 -10.46
CA ARG A 6 6.52 25.03 -9.29
C ARG A 6 5.94 24.23 -8.13
N TYR A 7 4.68 24.47 -7.80
CA TYR A 7 3.98 23.76 -6.73
C TYR A 7 3.93 22.24 -6.98
N LEU A 8 3.64 21.80 -8.21
CA LEU A 8 3.63 20.38 -8.57
C LEU A 8 5.01 19.74 -8.52
N SER A 9 6.08 20.46 -8.89
CA SER A 9 7.46 19.99 -8.75
C SER A 9 7.85 19.83 -7.28
N GLU A 10 7.52 20.82 -6.44
CA GLU A 10 7.79 20.75 -4.99
C GLU A 10 7.03 19.60 -4.32
N LEU A 11 5.78 19.34 -4.73
CA LEU A 11 5.03 18.17 -4.27
C LEU A 11 5.64 16.85 -4.75
N ALA A 12 6.18 16.81 -5.97
CA ALA A 12 6.86 15.61 -6.47
C ALA A 12 8.15 15.32 -5.68
N ASP A 13 8.90 16.37 -5.32
CA ASP A 13 10.13 16.25 -4.53
C ASP A 13 9.88 15.83 -3.07
N GLN A 14 8.65 16.00 -2.57
CA GLN A 14 8.27 15.58 -1.21
C GLN A 14 8.12 14.06 -1.06
N VAL A 15 7.96 13.32 -2.16
CA VAL A 15 7.88 11.85 -2.12
C VAL A 15 9.21 11.28 -2.56
N SER A 16 10.07 10.95 -1.59
CA SER A 16 11.39 10.40 -1.89
C SER A 16 11.31 8.92 -2.27
N ASP A 17 12.36 8.42 -2.92
CA ASP A 17 12.51 6.96 -3.16
C ASP A 17 12.49 6.17 -1.85
N TRP A 18 12.93 6.77 -0.75
CA TRP A 18 12.85 6.18 0.59
C TRP A 18 11.41 6.03 1.06
N ASP A 19 10.54 7.04 0.87
CA ASP A 19 9.12 6.96 1.22
C ASP A 19 8.43 5.85 0.42
N VAL A 20 8.72 5.75 -0.88
CA VAL A 20 8.18 4.69 -1.75
C VAL A 20 8.63 3.31 -1.27
N ALA A 21 9.92 3.15 -0.95
CA ALA A 21 10.46 1.91 -0.44
C ALA A 21 9.83 1.53 0.91
N LEU A 22 9.68 2.48 1.83
CA LEU A 22 9.09 2.28 3.14
C LEU A 22 7.63 1.86 3.05
N ILE A 23 6.82 2.54 2.22
CA ILE A 23 5.41 2.19 2.00
C ILE A 23 5.31 0.78 1.39
N ARG A 24 6.15 0.47 0.40
CA ARG A 24 6.18 -0.86 -0.24
C ARG A 24 6.50 -1.95 0.78
N GLN A 25 7.50 -1.72 1.65
CA GLN A 25 7.86 -2.66 2.71
C GLN A 25 6.73 -2.82 3.73
N ALA A 26 6.12 -1.72 4.17
CA ALA A 26 5.00 -1.75 5.10
C ALA A 26 3.83 -2.58 4.53
N VAL A 27 3.45 -2.37 3.27
CA VAL A 27 2.41 -3.17 2.59
C VAL A 27 2.73 -4.67 2.66
N LEU A 28 3.98 -5.06 2.37
CA LEU A 28 4.39 -6.47 2.38
C LEU A 28 4.38 -7.06 3.80
N VAL A 29 4.87 -6.32 4.80
CA VAL A 29 4.90 -6.76 6.21
C VAL A 29 3.48 -6.91 6.75
N PHE A 30 2.63 -5.89 6.63
CA PHE A 30 1.25 -5.96 7.13
C PHE A 30 0.47 -7.05 6.42
N ALA A 31 0.55 -7.12 5.09
CA ALA A 31 -0.15 -8.17 4.36
C ALA A 31 0.32 -9.57 4.79
N ARG A 32 1.62 -9.77 5.03
CA ARG A 32 2.16 -11.07 5.46
C ARG A 32 1.66 -11.49 6.85
N LEU A 33 1.53 -10.54 7.77
CA LEU A 33 1.04 -10.75 9.13
C LEU A 33 -0.49 -10.92 9.18
N ASN A 34 -1.21 -10.38 8.19
CA ASN A 34 -2.66 -10.43 8.08
C ASN A 34 -3.14 -11.43 7.01
N ASP A 35 -2.54 -12.63 6.98
CA ASP A 35 -2.93 -13.74 6.08
C ASP A 35 -3.01 -13.37 4.59
N GLY A 36 -2.11 -12.49 4.15
CA GLY A 36 -2.00 -12.02 2.80
C GLY A 36 -2.89 -10.84 2.45
N ARG A 37 -3.62 -10.22 3.39
CA ARG A 37 -4.53 -9.10 3.14
C ARG A 37 -4.07 -7.82 3.80
N VAL A 38 -4.31 -6.69 3.13
CA VAL A 38 -3.94 -5.37 3.66
C VAL A 38 -4.85 -4.28 3.10
N SER A 39 -5.11 -3.25 3.88
CA SER A 39 -5.85 -2.06 3.48
C SER A 39 -5.06 -0.79 3.82
N ALA A 40 -5.58 0.36 3.38
CA ALA A 40 -5.00 1.64 3.77
C ALA A 40 -5.05 1.92 5.28
N ASN A 41 -5.88 1.22 6.04
CA ASN A 41 -5.95 1.39 7.49
C ASN A 41 -4.70 0.79 8.18
N ASP A 42 -4.12 -0.29 7.65
CA ASP A 42 -3.09 -1.08 8.33
C ASP A 42 -1.78 -0.31 8.57
N PHE A 43 -1.35 0.55 7.64
CA PHE A 43 -0.07 1.28 7.74
C PHE A 43 -0.23 2.79 7.89
N ARG A 44 -1.46 3.34 7.85
CA ARG A 44 -1.69 4.79 7.92
C ARG A 44 -1.09 5.40 9.19
N ASP A 45 -1.24 4.72 10.33
CA ASP A 45 -0.81 5.24 11.64
C ASP A 45 0.64 4.88 11.97
N TYR A 46 1.28 4.02 11.17
CA TYR A 46 2.63 3.51 11.41
C TYR A 46 3.69 4.13 10.49
N LEU A 47 3.24 4.79 9.41
CA LEU A 47 4.13 5.46 8.48
C LEU A 47 4.38 6.92 8.92
N PRO A 48 5.60 7.45 8.67
CA PRO A 48 5.91 8.85 8.93
C PRO A 48 4.90 9.79 8.27
N PRO A 49 4.59 10.96 8.87
CA PRO A 49 3.62 11.91 8.31
C PRO A 49 3.89 12.30 6.85
N THR A 50 5.16 12.42 6.48
CA THR A 50 5.59 12.71 5.09
C THR A 50 5.18 11.61 4.11
N SER A 51 5.21 10.35 4.55
CA SER A 51 4.85 9.20 3.73
C SER A 51 3.33 8.98 3.65
N GLN A 52 2.54 9.46 4.62
CA GLN A 52 1.09 9.24 4.69
C GLN A 52 0.32 9.77 3.47
N GLY A 53 0.71 10.92 2.92
CA GLY A 53 0.12 11.46 1.68
C GLY A 53 0.45 10.62 0.45
N ALA A 54 1.62 9.98 0.44
CA ALA A 54 2.12 9.17 -0.67
C ALA A 54 1.54 7.74 -0.69
N VAL A 55 1.04 7.25 0.45
CA VAL A 55 0.47 5.90 0.62
C VAL A 55 -0.49 5.51 -0.51
N GLY A 56 -1.50 6.33 -0.77
CA GLY A 56 -2.51 6.03 -1.79
C GLY A 56 -1.92 5.96 -3.21
N LEU A 57 -0.92 6.80 -3.50
CA LEU A 57 -0.22 6.81 -4.78
C LEU A 57 0.61 5.52 -4.97
N VAL A 58 1.39 5.15 -3.95
CA VAL A 58 2.27 3.98 -4.01
C VAL A 58 1.47 2.69 -4.08
N ILE A 59 0.43 2.51 -3.24
CA ILE A 59 -0.41 1.30 -3.27
C ILE A 59 -1.04 1.08 -4.64
N ARG A 60 -1.49 2.15 -5.29
CA ARG A 60 -2.12 2.06 -6.62
C ARG A 60 -1.15 1.57 -7.69
N GLN A 61 0.15 1.71 -7.49
CA GLN A 61 1.20 1.26 -8.40
C GLN A 61 1.55 -0.22 -8.24
N LEU A 62 1.46 -0.77 -7.02
CA LEU A 62 1.91 -2.15 -6.72
C LEU A 62 1.19 -3.27 -7.51
N PRO A 63 -0.09 -3.14 -7.92
CA PRO A 63 -0.74 -4.09 -8.83
C PRO A 63 -0.22 -4.05 -10.27
N CYS A 64 0.54 -3.04 -10.67
CA CYS A 64 1.04 -2.93 -12.04
C CYS A 64 2.24 -3.85 -12.26
N LYS A 65 2.34 -4.43 -13.48
CA LYS A 65 3.46 -5.30 -13.88
C LYS A 65 4.83 -4.67 -13.64
N LYS A 66 4.98 -3.38 -14.00
CA LYS A 66 6.23 -2.62 -13.80
C LYS A 66 6.69 -2.50 -12.34
N HIS A 67 5.80 -2.73 -11.37
CA HIS A 67 6.12 -2.68 -9.95
C HIS A 67 6.11 -4.07 -9.28
N GLY A 68 6.07 -5.14 -10.09
CA GLY A 68 6.14 -6.52 -9.63
C GLY A 68 4.80 -7.20 -9.40
N GLN A 69 3.67 -6.53 -9.68
CA GLN A 69 2.33 -7.12 -9.50
C GLN A 69 2.13 -7.70 -8.09
N LEU A 70 2.66 -7.04 -7.06
CA LEU A 70 2.79 -7.61 -5.71
C LEU A 70 1.44 -7.85 -5.03
N ILE A 71 0.46 -7.00 -5.31
CA ILE A 71 -0.88 -7.08 -4.73
C ILE A 71 -1.92 -7.03 -5.84
N ARG A 72 -3.11 -7.53 -5.54
CA ARG A 72 -4.31 -7.38 -6.36
C ARG A 72 -5.50 -7.03 -5.46
N LYS A 73 -6.59 -6.56 -6.03
CA LYS A 73 -7.82 -6.33 -5.26
C LYS A 73 -8.27 -7.65 -4.64
N ALA A 74 -8.47 -7.67 -3.33
CA ALA A 74 -9.04 -8.83 -2.67
C ALA A 74 -10.47 -9.05 -3.15
N ARG A 75 -10.87 -10.30 -3.33
CA ARG A 75 -12.22 -10.66 -3.79
C ARG A 75 -12.78 -11.77 -2.90
N ALA A 76 -14.09 -11.73 -2.65
CA ALA A 76 -14.75 -12.76 -1.84
C ALA A 76 -14.68 -14.15 -2.51
N VAL A 77 -14.75 -14.16 -3.84
CA VAL A 77 -14.59 -15.35 -4.69
C VAL A 77 -13.85 -14.95 -5.98
N PRO A 78 -13.18 -15.89 -6.68
CA PRO A 78 -12.58 -15.62 -7.99
C PRO A 78 -13.60 -15.01 -8.96
N GLY A 79 -13.26 -13.86 -9.55
CA GLY A 79 -14.16 -13.10 -10.44
C GLY A 79 -15.27 -12.28 -9.76
N GLY A 80 -15.47 -12.43 -8.45
CA GLY A 80 -16.51 -11.75 -7.68
C GLY A 80 -16.18 -10.29 -7.32
N TRP A 81 -17.03 -9.67 -6.50
CA TRP A 81 -16.85 -8.29 -6.05
C TRP A 81 -15.57 -8.09 -5.23
N SER A 82 -15.02 -6.87 -5.33
CA SER A 82 -13.86 -6.48 -4.53
C SER A 82 -14.26 -6.33 -3.06
N ILE A 83 -13.45 -6.87 -2.16
CA ILE A 83 -13.62 -6.70 -0.72
C ILE A 83 -13.23 -5.26 -0.35
N THR A 84 -14.02 -4.66 0.51
CA THR A 84 -13.79 -3.34 1.07
C THR A 84 -14.05 -3.36 2.57
N GLU A 85 -13.45 -2.44 3.30
CA GLU A 85 -13.70 -2.21 4.71
C GLU A 85 -13.91 -0.72 4.98
N PRO A 86 -14.59 -0.31 6.06
CA PRO A 86 -14.73 1.10 6.40
C PRO A 86 -13.36 1.70 6.73
N SER A 87 -13.09 2.91 6.23
CA SER A 87 -11.84 3.58 6.62
C SER A 87 -11.89 4.08 8.06
N THR A 88 -10.76 3.98 8.75
CA THR A 88 -10.60 4.48 10.13
C THR A 88 -10.24 5.96 10.21
N ALA A 89 -9.91 6.62 9.08
CA ALA A 89 -9.61 8.05 9.09
C ALA A 89 -10.89 8.87 9.28
N GLU A 90 -10.89 9.76 10.28
CA GLU A 90 -12.03 10.60 10.63
C GLU A 90 -12.57 11.42 9.45
N SER A 91 -11.68 12.02 8.64
CA SER A 91 -12.03 12.84 7.48
C SER A 91 -12.79 12.10 6.37
N THR A 92 -12.76 10.76 6.40
CA THR A 92 -13.44 9.92 5.40
C THR A 92 -14.85 9.53 5.80
N HIS A 93 -15.23 9.77 7.06
CA HIS A 93 -16.53 9.38 7.63
C HIS A 93 -16.89 7.91 7.37
N GLY A 94 -15.92 7.00 7.51
CA GLY A 94 -16.14 5.56 7.35
C GLY A 94 -16.39 5.10 5.90
N LYS A 95 -16.09 5.94 4.89
CA LYS A 95 -16.21 5.55 3.48
C LYS A 95 -15.43 4.25 3.20
N PRO A 96 -15.95 3.37 2.32
CA PRO A 96 -15.32 2.10 2.03
C PRO A 96 -13.97 2.31 1.35
N ILE A 97 -12.97 1.59 1.82
CA ILE A 97 -11.64 1.52 1.21
C ILE A 97 -11.36 0.12 0.69
N GLN A 98 -10.51 0.05 -0.33
CA GLN A 98 -10.15 -1.20 -0.98
C GLN A 98 -9.27 -2.06 -0.06
N VAL A 99 -9.64 -3.32 0.11
CA VAL A 99 -8.76 -4.37 0.65
C VAL A 99 -7.98 -4.99 -0.50
N TRP A 100 -6.67 -5.12 -0.31
CA TRP A 100 -5.74 -5.74 -1.25
C TRP A 100 -5.30 -7.09 -0.70
N GLU A 101 -4.92 -7.99 -1.60
CA GLU A 101 -4.33 -9.27 -1.24
C GLU A 101 -3.03 -9.51 -2.01
N LEU A 102 -2.08 -10.19 -1.38
CA LEU A 102 -0.82 -10.59 -1.99
C LEU A 102 -1.07 -11.52 -3.19
N THR A 103 -0.36 -11.26 -4.27
CA THR A 103 -0.19 -12.23 -5.36
C THR A 103 0.91 -13.23 -5.00
N PRO A 104 1.14 -14.30 -5.78
CA PRO A 104 2.29 -15.18 -5.57
C PRO A 104 3.62 -14.40 -5.49
N ALA A 105 3.85 -13.44 -6.40
CA ALA A 105 5.03 -12.58 -6.37
C ALA A 105 5.10 -11.69 -5.11
N GLY A 106 3.94 -11.24 -4.61
CA GLY A 106 3.85 -10.51 -3.34
C GLY A 106 4.25 -11.37 -2.14
N TRP A 107 3.79 -12.61 -2.08
CA TRP A 107 4.18 -13.57 -1.05
C TRP A 107 5.67 -13.82 -1.04
N ASP A 108 6.28 -14.04 -2.20
CA ASP A 108 7.72 -14.27 -2.32
C ASP A 108 8.51 -13.04 -1.88
N ALA A 109 8.10 -11.85 -2.32
CA ALA A 109 8.73 -10.59 -1.91
C ALA A 109 8.61 -10.36 -0.39
N ALA A 110 7.47 -10.67 0.22
CA ALA A 110 7.28 -10.53 1.66
C ALA A 110 8.16 -11.51 2.45
N ARG A 111 8.28 -12.78 2.02
CA ARG A 111 9.20 -13.76 2.62
C ARG A 111 10.65 -13.30 2.53
N GLN A 112 11.06 -12.82 1.36
CA GLN A 112 12.41 -12.30 1.17
C GLN A 112 12.71 -11.09 2.07
N LEU A 113 11.74 -10.18 2.21
CA LEU A 113 11.89 -8.97 3.03
C LEU A 113 12.03 -9.28 4.53
N MET A 114 11.18 -10.17 5.05
CA MET A 114 11.15 -10.49 6.48
C MET A 114 12.18 -11.56 6.87
N GLY A 115 12.78 -12.23 5.87
CA GLY A 115 13.54 -13.46 6.04
C GLY A 115 12.63 -14.63 6.47
N ASP A 116 13.10 -15.86 6.29
CA ASP A 116 12.42 -17.06 6.81
C ASP A 116 12.48 -17.17 8.35
N LYS A 117 12.69 -16.06 9.06
CA LYS A 117 12.54 -16.04 10.51
C LYS A 117 11.07 -16.24 10.80
N ALA A 118 10.71 -17.51 11.01
CA ALA A 118 9.50 -17.96 11.62
C ALA A 118 9.19 -17.00 12.76
N VAL A 119 8.06 -16.31 12.65
CA VAL A 119 7.41 -15.69 13.79
C VAL A 119 7.13 -16.86 14.73
N ALA A 120 8.00 -17.03 15.72
CA ALA A 120 7.87 -17.99 16.81
C ALA A 120 6.80 -17.53 17.79
#